data_AF-A0A6N2WM80-F1
#
_entry.id   AF-A0A6N2WM80-F1
#
_cell.length_a   1.000
_cell.length_b   1.000
_cell.length_c   1.000
_cell.angle_alpha   90.00
_cell.angle_beta   90.00
_cell.angle_gamma   90.00
#
_symmetry.space_group_name_H-M   'P 1'
#
loop_
_entity.id
_entity.type
_entity.pdbx_description
1 polymer ?
#
loop_
_entity_poly.entity_id
_entity_poly.type
_entity_poly.pdbx_seq_one_letter_code
_entity_poly.pdbx_strand_id
1 'polypeptide(L)'
;MANESIAPERIIDNKLYEQLQALNRVKLECGILFATYSHQGVNVSESDEATLYKDIDNCILAISYLACSKYEFDLKKGGVL
;
A
#
# COMPACT_ATOMS: atom_id res chain seq x y z
N MET A 1 -32.21 18.32 9.97
CA MET A 1 -30.84 18.60 9.50
C MET A 1 -30.08 17.30 9.60
N ALA A 2 -29.70 16.73 8.45
CA ALA A 2 -28.91 15.50 8.43
C ALA A 2 -27.57 15.81 9.11
N ASN A 3 -27.27 15.08 10.18
CA ASN A 3 -25.97 15.11 10.82
C ASN A 3 -25.02 14.42 9.84
N GLU A 4 -24.45 15.19 8.91
CA GLU A 4 -23.38 14.70 8.07
C GLU A 4 -22.23 14.35 9.02
N SER A 5 -22.09 13.05 9.29
CA SER A 5 -20.90 12.48 9.89
C SER A 5 -19.74 12.92 9.01
N ILE A 6 -19.02 13.95 9.45
CA ILE A 6 -17.74 14.33 8.87
C ILE A 6 -16.91 13.06 8.98
N ALA A 7 -16.70 12.37 7.86
CA ALA A 7 -15.78 11.25 7.85
C ALA A 7 -14.47 11.79 8.42
N PRO A 8 -13.89 11.14 9.45
CA PRO A 8 -12.69 11.63 10.13
C PRO A 8 -11.69 12.02 9.05
N GLU A 9 -11.33 13.31 8.97
CA GLU A 9 -10.41 13.81 7.96
C GLU A 9 -9.18 12.89 8.00
N ARG A 10 -8.97 12.16 6.91
CA ARG A 10 -8.16 10.95 6.79
C ARG A 10 -6.99 10.93 7.78
N ILE A 11 -7.09 10.10 8.81
CA ILE A 11 -6.05 10.02 9.86
C ILE A 11 -4.70 9.52 9.30
N ILE A 12 -4.72 8.94 8.09
CA ILE A 12 -3.53 8.61 7.33
C ILE A 12 -3.17 9.79 6.43
N ASP A 13 -1.94 10.28 6.56
CA ASP A 13 -1.37 11.28 5.66
C ASP A 13 -1.66 10.93 4.18
N ASN A 14 -2.19 11.89 3.42
CA ASN A 14 -2.64 11.64 2.04
C ASN A 14 -1.52 11.08 1.15
N LYS A 15 -0.26 11.50 1.37
CA LYS A 15 0.89 11.00 0.61
C LYS A 15 1.20 9.55 0.96
N LEU A 16 1.10 9.15 2.23
CA LEU A 16 1.25 7.75 2.64
C LEU A 16 0.15 6.88 2.02
N TYR A 17 -1.09 7.38 2.00
CA TYR A 17 -2.21 6.68 1.38
C TYR A 17 -2.02 6.51 -0.13
N GLU A 18 -1.63 7.57 -0.84
CA GLU A 18 -1.33 7.53 -2.28
C GLU A 18 -0.18 6.56 -2.59
N GLN A 19 0.88 6.55 -1.78
CA GLN A 19 1.99 5.62 -1.94
C GLN A 19 1.56 4.16 -1.71
N LEU A 20 0.70 3.90 -0.71
CA LEU A 20 0.15 2.58 -0.46
C LEU A 20 -0.71 2.09 -1.65
N GLN A 21 -1.54 2.96 -2.22
CA GLN A 21 -2.30 2.65 -3.43
C GLN A 21 -1.38 2.35 -4.62
N ALA A 22 -0.35 3.17 -4.82
CA ALA A 22 0.61 2.98 -5.89
C ALA A 22 1.35 1.63 -5.79
N LEU A 23 1.81 1.24 -4.60
CA LEU A 23 2.47 -0.05 -4.39
C LEU A 23 1.54 -1.24 -4.67
N ASN A 24 0.28 -1.17 -4.21
CA ASN A 24 -0.70 -2.21 -4.50
C ASN A 24 -0.97 -2.34 -6.01
N ARG A 25 -1.03 -1.21 -6.72
CA ARG A 25 -1.18 -1.19 -8.17
C ARG A 25 0.03 -1.81 -8.88
N VAL A 26 1.25 -1.44 -8.47
CA VAL A 26 2.48 -2.05 -9.01
C VAL A 26 2.48 -3.56 -8.77
N LYS A 27 2.11 -4.03 -7.58
CA LYS A 27 2.02 -5.47 -7.27
C LYS A 27 1.10 -6.21 -8.26
N LEU A 28 -0.07 -5.63 -8.54
CA LEU A 28 -1.03 -6.19 -9.49
C LEU A 28 -0.49 -6.19 -10.93
N GLU A 29 0.07 -5.06 -11.37
CA GLU A 29 0.63 -4.92 -12.71
C GLU A 29 1.79 -5.89 -12.96
N CYS A 30 2.66 -6.11 -11.96
CA CYS A 30 3.72 -7.13 -12.03
C CYS A 30 3.15 -8.53 -12.24
N GLY A 31 2.09 -8.92 -11.50
CA GLY A 31 1.47 -10.23 -11.68
C GLY A 31 0.85 -10.42 -13.06
N ILE A 32 0.24 -9.38 -13.63
CA ILE A 32 -0.28 -9.41 -15.00
C ILE A 32 0.86 -9.58 -16.00
N LEU A 33 1.97 -8.86 -15.82
CA LEU A 33 3.14 -8.95 -16.71
C LEU A 33 3.79 -10.34 -16.65
N PHE A 34 4.01 -10.89 -15.46
CA PHE A 34 4.58 -12.24 -15.31
C PHE A 34 3.71 -13.31 -15.95
N ALA A 35 2.38 -13.25 -15.74
CA ALA A 35 1.45 -14.15 -16.43
C ALA A 35 1.54 -14.00 -17.95
N THR A 36 1.59 -12.75 -18.45
CA THR A 36 1.70 -12.46 -19.88
C THR A 36 2.98 -13.03 -20.49
N TYR A 37 4.13 -12.86 -19.82
CA TYR A 37 5.42 -13.40 -20.28
C TYR A 37 5.46 -14.92 -20.26
N SER A 38 4.92 -15.54 -19.21
CA SER A 38 4.77 -17.00 -19.14
C SER A 38 3.96 -17.54 -20.32
N HIS A 39 2.84 -16.89 -20.66
CA HIS A 39 2.05 -17.25 -21.85
C HIS A 39 2.78 -17.05 -23.18
N GLN A 40 3.74 -16.14 -23.24
CA GLN A 40 4.60 -15.89 -24.42
C GLN A 40 5.83 -16.81 -24.47
N GLY A 41 6.01 -17.70 -23.49
CA GLY A 41 7.16 -18.60 -23.39
C GLY A 41 8.43 -17.93 -22.83
N VAL A 42 8.30 -16.74 -22.25
CA VAL A 42 9.39 -16.04 -21.56
C VAL A 42 9.23 -16.28 -20.06
N ASN A 43 10.11 -17.10 -19.49
CA ASN A 43 10.10 -17.37 -18.06
C ASN A 43 11.00 -16.38 -17.32
N VAL A 44 10.39 -15.60 -16.43
CA VAL A 44 11.10 -14.96 -15.32
C VAL A 44 11.44 -16.05 -14.31
N SER A 45 12.61 -15.99 -13.67
CA SER A 45 12.94 -17.00 -12.66
C SER A 45 11.98 -16.86 -11.48
N GLU A 46 11.49 -18.00 -10.96
CA GLU A 46 10.60 -18.01 -9.80
C GLU A 46 11.24 -17.31 -8.59
N SER A 47 12.58 -17.36 -8.48
CA SER A 47 13.33 -16.64 -7.44
C SER A 47 13.28 -15.12 -7.60
N ASP A 48 13.35 -14.61 -8.83
CA ASP A 48 13.30 -13.16 -9.08
C ASP A 48 11.89 -12.63 -8.86
N GLU A 49 10.87 -13.37 -9.31
CA GLU A 49 9.45 -13.05 -9.06
C GLU A 49 9.15 -13.02 -7.56
N ALA A 50 9.57 -14.05 -6.82
CA ALA A 50 9.37 -14.10 -5.37
C ALA A 50 10.11 -12.97 -4.63
N THR A 51 11.33 -12.63 -5.07
CA THR A 51 12.11 -11.53 -4.48
C THR A 51 11.41 -10.19 -4.71
N LEU A 52 10.93 -9.93 -5.92
CA LEU A 52 10.20 -8.69 -6.23
C LEU A 52 8.93 -8.55 -5.39
N TYR A 53 8.12 -9.61 -5.28
CA TYR A 53 6.91 -9.55 -4.44
C TYR A 53 7.23 -9.32 -2.98
N LYS A 54 8.28 -9.96 -2.46
CA LYS A 54 8.72 -9.76 -1.08
C LYS A 54 9.15 -8.31 -0.84
N ASP A 55 9.87 -7.70 -1.78
CA ASP A 55 10.30 -6.31 -1.66
C ASP A 55 9.12 -5.34 -1.70
N ILE A 56 8.15 -5.57 -2.58
CA ILE A 56 6.90 -4.78 -2.62
C ILE A 56 6.11 -4.94 -1.30
N ASP A 57 6.00 -6.17 -0.78
CA ASP A 57 5.30 -6.44 0.48
C ASP A 57 6.00 -5.79 1.68
N ASN A 58 7.34 -5.79 1.70
CA ASN A 58 8.11 -5.07 2.70
C ASN A 58 7.87 -3.55 2.63
N CYS A 59 7.79 -2.97 1.43
CA CYS A 59 7.46 -1.56 1.25
C CYS A 59 6.04 -1.23 1.75
N ILE A 60 5.05 -2.06 1.41
CA ILE A 60 3.66 -1.93 1.87
C ILE A 60 3.61 -1.99 3.41
N LEU A 61 4.32 -2.94 4.01
CA LEU A 61 4.40 -3.12 5.45
C LEU A 61 5.02 -1.89 6.14
N ALA A 62 6.15 -1.40 5.62
CA ALA A 62 6.83 -0.22 6.16
C ALA A 62 5.94 1.03 6.12
N ILE A 63 5.26 1.28 5.00
CA ILE A 63 4.32 2.41 4.87
C ILE A 63 3.13 2.24 5.82
N SER A 64 2.61 1.02 5.97
CA SER A 64 1.52 0.74 6.91
C SER A 64 1.95 1.03 8.37
N TYR A 65 3.16 0.66 8.76
CA TYR A 65 3.71 1.00 10.08
C TYR A 65 3.86 2.51 10.28
N LEU A 66 4.31 3.25 9.27
CA LEU A 66 4.40 4.71 9.33
C LEU A 66 3.03 5.36 9.49
N ALA A 67 2.03 4.87 8.76
CA ALA A 67 0.64 5.32 8.87
C ALA A 67 0.08 5.07 10.28
N CYS A 68 0.27 3.86 10.84
CA CYS A 68 -0.12 3.53 12.20
C CYS A 68 0.60 4.37 13.26
N SER A 69 1.91 4.59 13.10
CA SER A 69 2.69 5.40 14.04
C SER A 69 2.25 6.87 14.05
N LYS A 70 1.92 7.42 12.86
CA LYS A 70 1.36 8.76 12.74
C LYS A 70 -0.02 8.86 13.40
N TYR A 71 -0.89 7.87 13.16
CA TYR A 71 -2.20 7.75 13.80
C TYR A 71 -2.09 7.78 15.34
N GLU A 72 -1.21 6.95 15.91
CA GLU A 72 -0.99 6.92 17.37
C GLU A 72 -0.43 8.23 17.92
N PHE A 73 0.48 8.88 17.19
CA PHE A 73 1.05 10.16 17.58
C PHE A 73 -0.01 11.27 17.62
N ASP A 74 -0.89 11.32 16.62
CA ASP A 74 -1.95 12.33 16.55
C ASP A 74 -2.96 12.16 17.69
N LEU A 75 -3.36 10.92 17.99
CA LEU A 75 -4.20 10.62 19.17
C LEU A 75 -3.54 11.07 20.48
N LYS A 76 -2.24 10.79 20.68
CA LYS A 76 -1.51 11.19 21.89
C LYS A 76 -1.41 12.71 22.07
N LYS A 77 -1.48 13.48 20.97
CA LYS A 77 -1.45 14.95 20.99
C LYS A 77 -2.84 15.60 21.14
N GLY A 78 -3.89 14.81 21.35
CA GLY A 78 -5.25 15.32 21.48
C GLY A 78 -5.97 15.53 20.14
N GLY A 79 -5.49 14.88 19.07
CA GLY A 79 -6.24 14.79 17.82
C GLY A 79 -7.57 14.09 18.04
N VAL A 80 -8.65 14.71 17.57
CA VAL A 80 -10.02 14.16 17.63
C VAL A 80 -10.26 13.35 16.36
N LEU A 81 -10.93 12.19 16.51
CA LEU A 81 -11.42 11.36 15.42
C LEU A 81 -12.45 12.13 14.59
#